data_AF-A0A2W2B246-F1
#
_entry.id   AF-A0A2W2B246-F1
#
_cell.length_a   1.000
_cell.length_b   1.000
_cell.length_c   1.000
_cell.angle_alpha   90.00
_cell.angle_beta   90.00
_cell.angle_gamma   90.00
#
_symmetry.space_group_name_H-M   'P 1'
#
loop_
_entity.id
_entity.type
_entity.pdbx_description
1 polymer ?
#
loop_
_entity_poly.entity_id
_entity_poly.type
_entity_poly.pdbx_seq_one_letter_code
_entity_poly.pdbx_strand_id
1 'polypeptide(L)' 'APPILVVGTTGDPATPYEQTPALAEMLGVGKVLTWEGEGHTAYPQTPCITQAVNAYLIDLTVPAEGTRCPAR' A
#
# COMPACT_ATOMS: atom_id res chain seq x y z
N ALA A 1 -5.51 18.36 -0.39
CA ALA A 1 -4.65 17.86 0.70
C ALA A 1 -3.49 17.07 0.10
N PRO A 2 -2.35 16.92 0.79
CA PRO A 2 -1.27 16.02 0.34
C PRO A 2 -1.76 14.57 0.20
N PRO A 3 -1.17 13.77 -0.70
CA PRO A 3 -1.54 12.36 -0.85
C PRO A 3 -1.31 11.56 0.43
N ILE A 4 -2.14 10.54 0.67
CA ILE A 4 -1.95 9.55 1.75
C ILE A 4 -1.71 8.18 1.12
N LEU A 5 -0.60 7.54 1.43
CA LEU A 5 -0.34 6.17 0.99
C LEU A 5 -1.12 5.18 1.85
N VAL A 6 -1.96 4.36 1.22
CA VAL A 6 -2.72 3.27 1.84
C VAL A 6 -2.16 1.95 1.32
N VAL A 7 -1.60 1.14 2.21
CA VAL A 7 -0.95 -0.13 1.86
C VAL A 7 -1.87 -1.28 2.23
N GLY A 8 -2.21 -2.12 1.26
CA GLY A 8 -3.08 -3.28 1.44
C GLY A 8 -2.38 -4.59 1.11
N THR A 9 -2.62 -5.63 1.90
CA THR A 9 -2.13 -7.00 1.65
C THR A 9 -3.27 -7.87 1.13
N THR A 10 -3.07 -8.61 0.04
CA THR A 10 -4.12 -9.45 -0.57
C THR A 10 -4.59 -10.58 0.33
N GLY A 11 -3.70 -11.15 1.13
CA GLY A 11 -3.97 -12.23 2.10
C GLY A 11 -4.00 -11.75 3.55
N ASP A 12 -4.49 -10.53 3.83
CA ASP A 12 -4.61 -10.04 5.20
C ASP A 12 -5.82 -10.67 5.92
N PRO A 13 -5.62 -11.44 7.02
CA PRO A 13 -6.73 -12.06 7.73
C PRO A 13 -7.49 -11.10 8.67
N ALA A 14 -6.93 -9.93 8.97
CA ALA A 14 -7.49 -8.98 9.95
C ALA A 14 -8.12 -7.75 9.29
N THR A 15 -7.52 -7.26 8.20
CA THR A 15 -8.02 -6.11 7.43
C THR A 15 -8.09 -6.48 5.94
N PRO A 16 -9.20 -7.08 5.47
CA PRO A 16 -9.35 -7.57 4.11
C PRO A 16 -8.99 -6.54 3.03
N TYR A 17 -8.34 -6.99 1.96
CA TYR A 17 -7.77 -6.12 0.93
C TYR A 17 -8.77 -5.14 0.33
N GLU A 18 -10.04 -5.53 0.16
CA GLU A 18 -11.11 -4.70 -0.40
C GLU A 18 -11.32 -3.39 0.37
N GLN A 19 -10.96 -3.36 1.66
CA GLN A 19 -11.03 -2.16 2.48
C GLN A 19 -9.96 -1.13 2.11
N THR A 20 -8.86 -1.55 1.48
CA THR A 20 -7.75 -0.68 1.07
C THR A 20 -8.17 0.36 0.03
N PRO A 21 -8.72 -0.02 -1.16
CA PRO A 21 -9.20 0.97 -2.12
C PRO A 21 -10.39 1.77 -1.58
N ALA A 22 -11.29 1.16 -0.79
CA ALA A 22 -12.41 1.86 -0.17
C ALA A 22 -11.93 2.97 0.78
N LEU A 23 -10.92 2.71 1.62
CA LEU A 23 -10.31 3.72 2.49
C LEU A 23 -9.62 4.82 1.68
N ALA A 24 -8.88 4.46 0.63
CA ALA A 24 -8.23 5.44 -0.23
C ALA A 24 -9.25 6.40 -0.89
N GLU A 25 -10.40 5.88 -1.31
CA GLU A 25 -11.52 6.66 -1.85
C GLU A 25 -12.13 7.57 -0.78
N MET A 26 -12.43 7.05 0.41
CA MET A 26 -12.99 7.84 1.53
C MET A 26 -12.08 9.01 1.92
N LEU A 27 -10.76 8.85 1.82
CA LEU A 27 -9.79 9.92 2.10
C LEU A 27 -9.76 11.00 1.01
N GLY A 28 -10.25 10.72 -0.21
CA GLY A 28 -10.24 11.63 -1.36
C GLY A 28 -8.86 11.96 -1.95
N VAL A 29 -7.78 11.66 -1.22
CA VAL A 29 -6.38 11.84 -1.62
C VAL A 29 -5.55 10.56 -1.42
N GLY A 30 -6.22 9.43 -1.19
CA GLY A 30 -5.57 8.15 -0.99
C GLY A 30 -4.87 7.63 -2.25
N LYS A 31 -3.70 7.01 -2.07
CA LYS A 31 -2.95 6.29 -3.10
C LYS A 31 -2.73 4.86 -2.64
N VAL A 32 -3.17 3.90 -3.44
CA VAL A 32 -3.11 2.48 -3.09
C VAL A 32 -1.78 1.90 -3.49
N LEU A 33 -1.17 1.14 -2.58
CA LEU A 33 -0.07 0.21 -2.85
C LEU A 33 -0.51 -1.19 -2.43
N THR A 34 -0.45 -2.15 -3.33
CA THR A 34 -0.86 -3.52 -3.07
C THR A 34 0.36 -4.41 -2.82
N TRP A 35 0.33 -5.21 -1.75
CA TRP A 35 1.23 -6.34 -1.56
C TRP A 35 0.49 -7.65 -1.85
N GLU A 36 1.00 -8.43 -2.80
CA GLU A 36 0.45 -9.73 -3.22
C GLU A 36 1.01 -10.86 -2.35
N GLY A 37 0.86 -10.72 -1.03
CA GLY A 37 1.36 -11.65 -0.02
C GLY A 37 0.30 -12.05 1.00
N GLU A 38 0.74 -12.80 2.01
CA GLU A 38 -0.06 -13.34 3.11
C GLU A 38 0.38 -12.73 4.44
N GLY A 39 -0.58 -12.49 5.34
CA GLY A 39 -0.34 -11.98 6.69
C GLY A 39 -0.84 -10.56 6.91
N HIS A 40 -0.79 -10.11 8.17
CA HIS A 40 -1.28 -8.79 8.55
C HIS A 40 -0.21 -7.73 8.35
N THR A 41 -0.55 -6.65 7.62
CA THR A 41 0.35 -5.56 7.19
C THR A 41 1.41 -5.97 6.15
N ALA A 42 2.06 -4.99 5.49
CA ALA A 42 3.03 -5.25 4.42
C ALA A 42 4.41 -4.60 4.61
N TYR A 43 4.54 -3.53 5.38
CA TYR A 43 5.83 -2.85 5.57
C TYR A 43 6.55 -3.41 6.82
N PRO A 44 7.80 -3.92 6.73
CA PRO A 44 8.73 -3.94 5.59
C PRO A 44 8.97 -5.37 5.01
N GLN A 45 7.93 -6.08 4.57
CA GLN A 45 7.98 -7.50 4.20
C GLN A 45 8.86 -7.80 2.97
N THR A 46 8.85 -6.94 1.95
CA THR A 46 9.64 -7.14 0.72
C THR A 46 10.42 -5.88 0.33
N PRO A 47 11.49 -6.02 -0.47
CA PRO A 47 12.20 -4.86 -1.01
C PRO A 47 11.29 -3.91 -1.80
N CYS A 48 10.33 -4.45 -2.56
CA CYS A 48 9.36 -3.64 -3.31
C CYS A 48 8.50 -2.76 -2.39
N ILE A 49 7.90 -3.33 -1.34
CA ILE A 49 7.10 -2.55 -0.38
C ILE A 49 7.97 -1.55 0.37
N THR A 50 9.16 -1.98 0.81
CA THR A 50 10.09 -1.12 1.55
C THR A 50 10.50 0.10 0.72
N GLN A 51 10.85 -0.10 -0.55
CA GLN A 51 11.23 0.98 -1.45
C GLN A 51 10.06 1.94 -1.72
N ALA A 52 8.86 1.43 -2.01
CA ALA A 52 7.71 2.27 -2.29
C ALA A 52 7.26 3.09 -1.07
N VAL A 53 7.26 2.49 0.12
CA VAL A 53 6.92 3.21 1.36
C VAL A 53 7.99 4.23 1.71
N ASN A 54 9.29 3.91 1.57
CA ASN A 54 10.36 4.86 1.83
C ASN A 54 10.35 6.04 0.86
N ALA A 55 10.12 5.80 -0.43
CA ALA A 55 10.00 6.87 -1.42
C ALA A 55 8.87 7.85 -1.08
N TYR A 56 7.75 7.35 -0.54
CA TYR A 56 6.67 8.20 -0.04
C TYR A 56 7.05 8.96 1.24
N LEU A 57 7.64 8.30 2.23
CA LEU A 57 7.95 8.92 3.51
C LEU A 57 9.11 9.93 3.46
N ILE A 58 10.12 9.66 2.61
CA ILE A 58 11.36 10.45 2.54
C ILE A 58 11.27 11.50 1.44
N ASP A 59 10.84 11.07 0.24
CA ASP A 59 10.89 11.89 -0.97
C ASP A 59 9.52 12.42 -1.40
N LEU A 60 8.45 12.11 -0.64
CA LEU A 60 7.05 12.43 -0.98
C LEU A 60 6.63 11.92 -2.37
N THR A 61 7.28 10.86 -2.85
CA THR A 61 7.00 10.23 -4.14
C THR A 61 5.95 9.13 -3.96
N VAL A 62 4.83 9.28 -4.65
CA VAL A 62 3.74 8.29 -4.62
C VAL A 62 3.92 7.23 -5.71
N PRO A 63 3.52 5.96 -5.47
CA PRO A 63 3.53 4.95 -6.51
C PRO A 63 2.54 5.28 -7.63
N ALA A 64 2.78 4.75 -8.83
CA ALA A 64 1.83 4.82 -9.93
C ALA A 64 0.52 4.11 -9.54
N GLU A 65 -0.60 4.54 -10.13
CA GLU A 65 -1.89 3.89 -9.91
C GLU A 65 -1.82 2.40 -10.33
N GLY A 66 -2.36 1.52 -9.48
CA GLY A 66 -2.30 0.08 -9.71
C GLY A 66 -0.93 -0.54 -9.47
N THR A 67 -0.01 0.12 -8.76
CA THR A 67 1.27 -0.50 -8.35
C THR A 67 1.03 -1.67 -7.40
N ARG A 68 1.65 -2.81 -7.74
CA ARG A 68 1.56 -4.06 -6.97
C ARG A 68 2.96 -4.61 -6.73
N CYS A 69 3.20 -5.08 -5.52
CA CYS A 69 4.45 -5.71 -5.09
C CYS A 69 4.24 -7.21 -4.86
N PRO A 70 5.11 -8.09 -5.36
CA PRO A 70 4.99 -9.54 -5.16
C PRO A 70 5.33 -9.98 -3.73
N ALA A 71 4.91 -11.19 -3.33
CA ALA A 71 5.27 -11.82 -2.06
C ALA A 71 6.77 -12.07 -1.90
N ARG A 72 7.46 -12.48 -2.98
CA ARG A 72 8.92 -12.68 -3.11
C ARG A 72 9.35 -12.59 -4.56
#